data_AF-A0A7V5R0U4-F1
#
_entry.id   AF-A0A7V5R0U4-F1
#
_cell.length_a   1.000
_cell.length_b   1.000
_cell.length_c   1.000
_cell.angle_alpha   90.00
_cell.angle_beta   90.00
_cell.angle_gamma   90.00
#
_symmetry.space_group_name_H-M   'P 1'
#
loop_
_entity.id
_entity.type
_entity.pdbx_description
1 polymer ?
#
loop_
_entity_poly.entity_id
_entity_poly.type
_entity_poly.pdbx_seq_one_letter_code
_entity_poly.pdbx_strand_id
1 'polypeptide(L)'
;MRHSKSSHAKPFGLWSAVSLGIGSMVGAGIFIVIGEAGIIVGNLVTISFLFGGIIALLCGYSLSKLAVRYPSRGGIIEYLVQSYGEGFFSGTLGVLFYFSQLVALAAVAKSFGTYAATYMVNGVTVLYANIFALAIVFIFVTINLMGASWVAKAENVIVIIKLSALILFTTTALFFIQSENLAINSSPNITHIFYALGLTFFAFQGFSVITNSVEDMQDAEHTMLRAMYWAIGLVTVLYITVAIAVFGNLALDIIIKDKDFALAEAAHPAFGAWGFKIMAATALLATASAINATLYAVTQISYTLAK
;
A
#
# COMPACT_ATOMS: atom_id res chain seq x y z
N MET A 1 -18.61 36.82 14.03
CA MET A 1 -19.04 36.59 12.63
C MET A 1 -19.01 35.10 12.35
N ARG A 2 -20.17 34.46 12.26
CA ARG A 2 -20.31 33.04 11.90
C ARG A 2 -20.05 32.92 10.39
N HIS A 3 -18.94 32.28 9.99
CA HIS A 3 -18.72 31.92 8.60
C HIS A 3 -19.82 30.95 8.16
N SER A 4 -20.67 31.42 7.26
CA SER A 4 -21.56 30.61 6.44
C SER A 4 -20.71 29.61 5.64
N LYS A 5 -20.60 28.37 6.13
CA LYS A 5 -20.16 27.25 5.30
C LYS A 5 -21.24 26.99 4.27
N SER A 6 -20.98 27.37 3.02
CA SER A 6 -21.74 26.90 1.87
C SER A 6 -21.85 25.37 1.95
N SER A 7 -23.07 24.83 1.97
CA SER A 7 -23.31 23.40 1.98
C SER A 7 -22.99 22.81 0.60
N HIS A 8 -21.70 22.70 0.28
CA HIS A 8 -21.29 21.74 -0.73
C HIS A 8 -21.58 20.35 -0.15
N ALA A 9 -22.41 19.57 -0.85
CA ALA A 9 -22.66 18.19 -0.49
C ALA A 9 -21.31 17.49 -0.33
N LYS A 10 -21.05 16.97 0.87
CA LYS A 10 -19.80 16.31 1.18
C LYS A 10 -19.58 15.13 0.22
N PRO A 11 -18.45 15.05 -0.50
CA PRO A 11 -18.30 14.16 -1.64
C PRO A 11 -18.01 12.69 -1.24
N PHE A 12 -17.59 12.41 -0.01
CA PHE A 12 -17.21 11.06 0.40
C PHE A 12 -18.34 10.31 1.10
N GLY A 13 -18.87 9.28 0.43
CA GLY A 13 -19.69 8.22 1.02
C GLY A 13 -18.86 7.00 1.43
N LEU A 14 -19.52 5.97 1.98
CA LEU A 14 -18.88 4.73 2.44
C LEU A 14 -17.99 4.08 1.38
N TRP A 15 -18.53 3.81 0.19
CA TRP A 15 -17.79 3.09 -0.85
C TRP A 15 -16.66 3.90 -1.46
N SER A 16 -16.77 5.23 -1.50
CA SER A 16 -15.68 6.12 -1.90
C SER A 16 -14.53 6.05 -0.89
N ALA A 17 -14.83 6.05 0.41
CA ALA A 17 -13.83 5.92 1.47
C ALA A 17 -13.20 4.51 1.50
N VAL A 18 -13.99 3.46 1.27
CA VAL A 18 -13.48 2.08 1.12
C VAL A 18 -12.54 1.99 -0.07
N SER A 19 -12.95 2.51 -1.23
CA SER A 19 -12.12 2.51 -2.44
C SER A 19 -10.82 3.28 -2.25
N LEU A 20 -10.85 4.43 -1.55
CA LEU A 20 -9.66 5.20 -1.19
C LEU A 20 -8.69 4.38 -0.34
N GLY A 21 -9.19 3.69 0.70
CA GLY A 21 -8.38 2.82 1.55
C GLY A 21 -7.77 1.64 0.80
N ILE A 22 -8.57 0.93 0.00
CA ILE A 22 -8.11 -0.20 -0.82
C ILE A 22 -7.06 0.27 -1.82
N GLY A 23 -7.33 1.36 -2.54
CA GLY A 23 -6.42 1.91 -3.54
C GLY A 23 -5.06 2.32 -2.95
N SER A 24 -5.06 2.84 -1.72
CA SER A 24 -3.85 3.20 -1.01
C SER A 24 -3.06 1.98 -0.52
N MET A 25 -3.73 0.95 0.04
CA MET A 25 -3.07 -0.28 0.47
C MET A 25 -2.50 -1.08 -0.71
N VAL A 26 -3.31 -1.32 -1.75
CA VAL A 26 -2.97 -2.09 -2.96
C VAL A 26 -2.15 -1.26 -3.96
N GLY A 27 -1.48 -0.20 -3.49
CA GLY A 27 -0.46 0.51 -4.26
C GLY A 27 0.78 -0.36 -4.40
N ALA A 28 1.82 -0.05 -3.65
CA ALA A 28 3.09 -0.77 -3.73
C ALA A 28 3.18 -1.97 -2.78
N GLY A 29 2.36 -1.99 -1.72
CA GLY A 29 2.54 -2.88 -0.57
C GLY A 29 2.67 -4.35 -0.97
N ILE A 30 1.64 -4.90 -1.62
CA ILE A 30 1.63 -6.32 -2.01
C ILE A 30 2.71 -6.68 -3.04
N PHE A 31 3.01 -5.78 -3.99
CA PHE A 31 4.00 -6.01 -5.05
C PHE A 31 5.45 -6.06 -4.54
N ILE A 32 5.70 -5.44 -3.38
CA ILE A 32 7.00 -5.45 -2.70
C ILE A 32 7.06 -6.61 -1.70
N VAL A 33 6.06 -6.66 -0.82
CA VAL A 33 6.13 -7.42 0.42
C VAL A 33 5.99 -8.92 0.21
N ILE A 34 5.26 -9.35 -0.81
CA ILE A 34 4.95 -10.77 -0.98
C ILE A 34 6.21 -11.64 -1.18
N GLY A 35 7.15 -11.18 -2.00
CA GLY A 35 8.42 -11.87 -2.22
C GLY A 35 9.35 -11.76 -1.00
N GLU A 36 9.48 -10.55 -0.44
CA GLU A 36 10.34 -10.30 0.74
C GLU A 36 9.89 -11.06 1.98
N ALA A 37 8.60 -11.08 2.30
CA ALA A 37 8.09 -11.90 3.39
C ALA A 37 8.18 -13.40 3.04
N GLY A 38 8.00 -13.73 1.77
CA GLY A 38 8.16 -15.07 1.22
C GLY A 38 9.50 -15.73 1.50
N ILE A 39 10.60 -15.03 1.25
CA ILE A 39 11.94 -15.58 1.49
C ILE A 39 12.23 -15.77 2.99
N ILE A 40 11.49 -15.11 3.87
CA ILE A 40 11.68 -15.16 5.32
C ILE A 40 10.89 -16.31 5.95
N VAL A 41 9.62 -16.50 5.55
CA VAL A 41 8.71 -17.48 6.18
C VAL A 41 8.09 -18.50 5.23
N GLY A 42 8.41 -18.45 3.93
CA GLY A 42 7.84 -19.32 2.91
C GLY A 42 6.31 -19.23 2.86
N ASN A 43 5.67 -20.39 2.80
CA ASN A 43 4.21 -20.52 2.71
C ASN A 43 3.44 -19.95 3.92
N LEU A 44 4.12 -19.73 5.06
CA LEU A 44 3.52 -19.07 6.22
C LEU A 44 3.29 -17.57 6.02
N VAL A 45 3.73 -16.99 4.89
CA VAL A 45 3.43 -15.61 4.52
C VAL A 45 1.92 -15.33 4.50
N THR A 46 1.10 -16.34 4.18
CA THR A 46 -0.37 -16.25 4.23
C THR A 46 -0.86 -15.96 5.65
N ILE A 47 -0.25 -16.62 6.64
CA ILE A 47 -0.54 -16.40 8.06
C ILE A 47 -0.02 -15.02 8.48
N SER A 48 1.15 -14.60 7.99
CA SER A 48 1.66 -13.25 8.24
C SER A 48 0.70 -12.16 7.74
N PHE A 49 0.12 -12.30 6.54
CA PHE A 49 -0.90 -11.36 6.04
C PHE A 49 -2.18 -11.36 6.87
N LEU A 50 -2.63 -12.53 7.36
CA LEU A 50 -3.78 -12.61 8.25
C LEU A 50 -3.55 -11.82 9.54
N PHE A 51 -2.43 -12.06 10.22
CA PHE A 51 -2.11 -11.35 11.46
C PHE A 51 -1.77 -9.87 11.21
N GLY A 52 -1.12 -9.53 10.10
CA GLY A 52 -0.93 -8.14 9.66
C GLY A 52 -2.26 -7.41 9.50
N GLY A 53 -3.25 -8.07 8.90
CA GLY A 53 -4.62 -7.56 8.78
C GLY A 53 -5.32 -7.39 10.14
N ILE A 54 -5.16 -8.34 11.06
CA ILE A 54 -5.71 -8.22 12.43
C ILE A 54 -5.10 -7.03 13.16
N ILE A 55 -3.77 -6.86 13.10
CA ILE A 55 -3.08 -5.71 13.70
C ILE A 55 -3.60 -4.41 13.06
N ALA A 56 -3.73 -4.38 11.72
CA ALA A 56 -4.29 -3.24 11.02
C ALA A 56 -5.73 -2.92 11.46
N LEU A 57 -6.60 -3.93 11.68
CA LEU A 57 -7.97 -3.71 12.19
C LEU A 57 -7.98 -3.11 13.59
N LEU A 58 -7.09 -3.57 14.48
CA LEU A 58 -6.94 -3.02 15.83
C LEU A 58 -6.47 -1.56 15.79
N CYS A 59 -5.44 -1.26 14.98
CA CYS A 59 -4.97 0.11 14.76
C CYS A 59 -6.06 0.98 14.11
N GLY A 60 -6.76 0.44 13.11
CA GLY A 60 -7.83 1.10 12.37
C GLY A 60 -9.00 1.47 13.27
N TYR A 61 -9.36 0.64 14.24
CA TYR A 61 -10.38 0.98 15.25
C TYR A 61 -10.00 2.22 16.06
N SER A 62 -8.79 2.21 16.64
CA SER A 62 -8.28 3.33 17.44
C SER A 62 -8.21 4.63 16.63
N LEU A 63 -7.67 4.55 15.41
CA LEU A 63 -7.57 5.70 14.51
C LEU A 63 -8.93 6.19 14.02
N SER A 64 -9.90 5.30 13.79
CA SER A 64 -11.27 5.70 13.42
C SER A 64 -11.95 6.49 14.54
N LYS A 65 -11.79 6.08 15.80
CA LYS A 65 -12.36 6.80 16.95
C LYS A 65 -11.71 8.17 17.13
N LEU A 66 -10.39 8.27 16.96
CA LEU A 66 -9.67 9.53 17.01
C LEU A 66 -10.07 10.46 15.86
N ALA A 67 -10.21 9.93 14.64
CA ALA A 67 -10.59 10.73 13.48
C ALA A 67 -11.99 11.34 13.59
N VAL A 68 -12.96 10.60 14.14
CA VAL A 68 -14.30 11.13 14.42
C VAL A 68 -14.27 12.16 15.54
N ARG A 69 -13.46 11.94 16.58
CA ARG A 69 -13.35 12.86 17.72
C ARG A 69 -12.64 14.16 17.39
N TYR A 70 -11.60 14.08 16.56
CA TYR A 70 -10.75 15.19 16.12
C TYR A 70 -10.70 15.24 14.59
N PRO A 71 -11.77 15.69 13.91
CA PRO A 71 -11.80 15.73 12.45
C PRO A 71 -10.72 16.69 11.92
N SER A 72 -9.71 16.14 11.26
CA SER A 72 -8.61 16.91 10.70
C SER A 72 -7.98 16.16 9.53
N ARG A 73 -7.61 16.91 8.49
CA ARG A 73 -6.78 16.43 7.38
C ARG A 73 -5.35 16.09 7.81
N GLY A 74 -4.89 16.60 8.96
CA GLY A 74 -3.58 16.31 9.55
C GLY A 74 -3.40 14.89 10.08
N GLY A 75 -4.50 14.11 10.15
CA GLY A 75 -4.47 12.69 10.49
C GLY A 75 -3.77 12.40 11.82
N ILE A 76 -2.82 11.47 11.79
CA ILE A 76 -2.12 10.97 12.98
C ILE A 76 -1.41 12.07 13.76
N ILE A 77 -0.86 13.09 13.09
CA ILE A 77 -0.15 14.19 13.75
C ILE A 77 -1.10 15.03 14.60
N GLU A 78 -2.29 15.34 14.06
CA GLU A 78 -3.33 16.02 14.83
C GLU A 78 -3.69 15.22 16.07
N TYR A 79 -3.88 13.91 15.93
CA TYR A 79 -4.29 13.06 17.06
C TYR A 79 -3.21 13.05 18.14
N LEU A 80 -1.93 13.08 17.77
CA LEU A 80 -0.82 13.17 18.72
C LEU A 80 -0.82 14.51 19.47
N VAL A 81 -0.98 15.62 18.76
CA VAL A 81 -1.00 16.96 19.36
C VAL A 81 -2.22 17.15 20.26
N GLN A 82 -3.40 16.69 19.84
CA GLN A 82 -4.63 16.74 20.66
C GLN A 82 -4.53 15.86 21.91
N SER A 83 -3.76 14.78 21.88
CA SER A 83 -3.64 13.85 23.01
C SER A 83 -2.56 14.26 24.01
N TYR A 84 -1.44 14.81 23.54
CA TYR A 84 -0.24 15.08 24.36
C TYR A 84 0.15 16.56 24.45
N GLY A 85 -0.59 17.43 23.77
CA GLY A 85 -0.26 18.85 23.63
C GLY A 85 0.86 19.11 22.62
N GLU A 86 1.08 20.39 22.33
CA GLU A 86 2.23 20.85 21.56
C GLU A 86 3.48 20.80 22.44
N GLY A 87 4.52 20.09 22.00
CA GLY A 87 5.76 20.00 22.75
C GLY A 87 6.76 19.02 22.16
N PHE A 88 7.84 18.78 22.90
CA PHE A 88 8.94 17.93 22.44
C PHE A 88 8.50 16.52 22.07
N PHE A 89 7.56 15.93 22.84
CA PHE A 89 7.08 14.58 22.61
C PHE A 89 6.29 14.44 21.30
N SER A 90 5.26 15.28 21.11
CA SER A 90 4.45 15.28 19.88
C SER A 90 5.27 15.69 18.65
N GLY A 91 6.17 16.67 18.79
CA GLY A 91 7.11 17.07 17.74
C GLY A 91 8.05 15.92 17.33
N THR A 92 8.64 15.21 18.29
CA THR A 92 9.53 14.07 18.01
C THR A 92 8.80 12.94 17.29
N LEU A 93 7.60 12.57 17.74
CA LEU A 93 6.78 11.55 17.07
C LEU A 93 6.34 12.00 15.67
N GLY A 94 6.01 13.27 15.49
CA GLY A 94 5.70 13.85 14.18
C GLY A 94 6.86 13.77 13.20
N VAL A 95 8.08 14.10 13.65
CA VAL A 95 9.31 13.96 12.85
C VAL A 95 9.60 12.49 12.54
N LEU A 96 9.45 11.57 13.50
CA LEU A 96 9.60 10.13 13.25
C LEU A 96 8.59 9.61 12.22
N PHE A 97 7.34 10.07 12.29
CA PHE A 97 6.32 9.74 11.30
C PHE A 97 6.66 10.31 9.91
N TYR A 98 7.20 11.52 9.83
CA TYR A 98 7.69 12.09 8.57
C TYR A 98 8.82 11.24 7.96
N PHE A 99 9.81 10.84 8.75
CA PHE A 99 10.90 9.98 8.28
C PHE A 99 10.39 8.61 7.84
N SER A 100 9.39 8.03 8.50
CA SER A 100 8.82 6.75 8.07
C SER A 100 8.16 6.85 6.69
N GLN A 101 7.52 7.98 6.37
CA GLN A 101 6.98 8.22 5.03
C GLN A 101 8.09 8.36 3.97
N LEU A 102 9.24 8.96 4.30
CA LEU A 102 10.38 9.04 3.37
C LEU A 102 10.99 7.67 3.08
N VAL A 103 11.11 6.81 4.09
CA VAL A 103 11.58 5.43 3.92
C VAL A 103 10.59 4.63 3.06
N ALA A 104 9.29 4.77 3.33
CA ALA A 104 8.24 4.14 2.52
C ALA A 104 8.32 4.59 1.05
N LEU A 105 8.46 5.90 0.81
CA LEU A 105 8.63 6.47 -0.54
C LEU A 105 9.84 5.88 -1.26
N ALA A 106 10.99 5.76 -0.56
CA ALA A 106 12.21 5.18 -1.12
C ALA A 106 12.02 3.69 -1.48
N ALA A 107 11.37 2.91 -0.61
CA ALA A 107 11.08 1.50 -0.88
C ALA A 107 10.16 1.34 -2.10
N VAL A 108 9.12 2.17 -2.21
CA VAL A 108 8.20 2.17 -3.35
C VAL A 108 8.90 2.57 -4.64
N ALA A 109 9.72 3.63 -4.61
CA ALA A 109 10.48 4.09 -5.76
C ALA A 109 11.47 3.02 -6.23
N LYS A 110 12.16 2.35 -5.29
CA LYS A 110 13.06 1.24 -5.61
C LYS A 110 12.31 0.10 -6.30
N SER A 111 11.13 -0.25 -5.81
CA SER A 111 10.27 -1.27 -6.44
C SER A 111 9.84 -0.87 -7.86
N PHE A 112 9.36 0.36 -8.06
CA PHE A 112 9.06 0.89 -9.39
C PHE A 112 10.26 0.72 -10.32
N GLY A 113 11.44 1.12 -9.85
CA GLY A 113 12.67 1.03 -10.62
C GLY A 113 13.03 -0.39 -11.01
N THR A 114 12.89 -1.35 -10.09
CA THR A 114 13.15 -2.77 -10.36
C THR A 114 12.17 -3.33 -11.38
N TYR A 115 10.86 -3.07 -11.24
CA TYR A 115 9.87 -3.47 -12.25
C TYR A 115 10.12 -2.80 -13.61
N ALA A 116 10.54 -1.53 -13.65
CA ALA A 116 10.83 -0.82 -14.89
C ALA A 116 12.05 -1.41 -15.60
N ALA A 117 13.06 -1.82 -14.83
CA ALA A 117 14.26 -2.46 -15.35
C ALA A 117 13.99 -3.81 -16.03
N THR A 118 12.87 -4.49 -15.73
CA THR A 118 12.49 -5.74 -16.42
C THR A 118 12.24 -5.56 -17.93
N TYR A 119 11.96 -4.33 -18.37
CA TYR A 119 11.77 -4.00 -19.79
C TYR A 119 13.08 -3.65 -20.52
N MET A 120 14.22 -3.64 -19.83
CA MET A 120 15.52 -3.38 -20.44
C MET A 120 16.06 -4.62 -21.13
N VAL A 121 16.71 -4.44 -22.29
CA VAL A 121 17.27 -5.53 -23.10
C VAL A 121 18.36 -6.31 -22.34
N ASN A 122 19.11 -5.63 -21.48
CA ASN A 122 20.18 -6.24 -20.67
C ASN A 122 19.67 -6.82 -19.33
N GLY A 123 18.35 -6.89 -19.13
CA GLY A 123 17.73 -7.34 -17.89
C GLY A 123 17.85 -6.35 -16.73
N VAL A 124 17.47 -6.82 -15.54
CA VAL A 124 17.47 -6.02 -14.31
C VAL A 124 18.91 -5.84 -13.81
N THR A 125 19.38 -4.61 -13.80
CA THR A 125 20.64 -4.23 -13.13
C THR A 125 20.36 -3.24 -12.01
N VAL A 126 21.23 -3.23 -10.98
CA VAL A 126 21.13 -2.27 -9.87
C VAL A 126 21.15 -0.83 -10.39
N LEU A 127 21.95 -0.57 -11.44
CA LEU A 127 22.05 0.74 -12.08
C LEU A 127 20.72 1.15 -12.71
N TYR A 128 20.11 0.32 -13.56
CA TYR A 128 18.83 0.65 -14.19
C TYR A 128 17.71 0.82 -13.17
N ALA A 129 17.63 -0.06 -12.18
CA ALA A 129 16.63 0.06 -11.13
C ALA A 129 16.76 1.39 -10.36
N ASN A 130 17.99 1.82 -10.03
CA ASN A 130 18.23 3.09 -9.36
C ASN A 130 17.92 4.30 -10.26
N ILE A 131 18.29 4.24 -11.54
CA ILE A 131 17.99 5.31 -12.50
C ILE A 131 16.48 5.51 -12.63
N PHE A 132 15.72 4.43 -12.82
CA PHE A 132 14.26 4.52 -12.94
C PHE A 132 13.59 4.96 -11.63
N ALA A 133 14.08 4.49 -10.48
CA ALA A 133 13.60 4.94 -9.17
C ALA A 133 13.80 6.45 -8.96
N LEU A 134 14.97 6.99 -9.30
CA LEU A 134 15.25 8.41 -9.21
C LEU A 134 14.43 9.23 -10.21
N ALA A 135 14.30 8.73 -11.45
CA ALA A 135 13.55 9.39 -12.50
C ALA A 135 12.07 9.56 -12.13
N ILE A 136 11.42 8.50 -11.64
CA ILE A 136 9.99 8.56 -11.30
C ILE A 136 9.73 9.52 -10.13
N VAL A 137 10.60 9.54 -9.11
CA VAL A 137 10.50 10.50 -8.00
C VAL A 137 10.66 11.92 -8.51
N PHE A 138 11.66 12.20 -9.35
CA PHE A 138 11.87 13.53 -9.92
C PHE A 138 10.68 14.01 -10.77
N ILE A 139 10.10 13.12 -11.57
CA ILE A 139 8.89 13.39 -12.36
C ILE A 139 7.74 13.80 -11.44
N PHE A 140 7.43 13.01 -10.40
CA PHE A 140 6.31 13.33 -9.52
C PHE A 140 6.56 14.56 -8.64
N VAL A 141 7.80 14.81 -8.21
CA VAL A 141 8.16 16.06 -7.53
C VAL A 141 7.85 17.25 -8.42
N THR A 142 8.28 17.20 -9.69
CA THR A 142 8.01 18.26 -10.67
C THR A 142 6.51 18.47 -10.89
N ILE A 143 5.76 17.37 -11.07
CA ILE A 143 4.30 17.44 -11.26
C ILE A 143 3.61 18.04 -10.02
N ASN A 144 4.02 17.65 -8.81
CA ASN A 144 3.43 18.19 -7.58
C ASN A 144 3.69 19.69 -7.43
N LEU A 145 4.88 20.18 -7.82
CA LEU A 145 5.20 21.62 -7.82
C LEU A 145 4.37 22.44 -8.83
N MET A 146 3.88 21.83 -9.91
CA MET A 146 3.09 22.50 -10.95
C MET A 146 1.58 22.61 -10.63
N GLY A 147 1.11 22.11 -9.49
CA GLY A 147 -0.30 22.16 -9.11
C GLY A 147 -1.11 21.00 -9.71
N ALA A 148 -0.88 19.81 -9.15
CA ALA A 148 -1.29 18.49 -9.67
C ALA A 148 -2.79 18.14 -9.60
N SER A 149 -3.71 19.06 -9.89
CA SER A 149 -5.16 18.77 -9.91
C SER A 149 -5.55 17.64 -10.89
N TRP A 150 -4.76 17.42 -11.95
CA TRP A 150 -4.92 16.34 -12.90
C TRP A 150 -4.53 14.96 -12.35
N VAL A 151 -3.53 14.90 -11.46
CA VAL A 151 -3.02 13.62 -10.96
C VAL A 151 -4.02 12.95 -10.02
N ALA A 152 -4.73 13.75 -9.22
CA ALA A 152 -5.79 13.24 -8.35
C ALA A 152 -6.94 12.57 -9.14
N LYS A 153 -7.26 13.06 -10.35
CA LYS A 153 -8.28 12.44 -11.22
C LYS A 153 -7.76 11.15 -11.88
N ALA A 154 -6.49 11.13 -12.28
CA ALA A 154 -5.85 9.95 -12.84
C ALA A 154 -5.74 8.80 -11.83
N GLU A 155 -5.58 9.12 -10.54
CA GLU A 155 -5.43 8.14 -9.46
C GLU A 155 -6.61 7.15 -9.38
N ASN A 156 -7.85 7.64 -9.46
CA ASN A 156 -9.03 6.78 -9.42
C ASN A 156 -9.05 5.74 -10.54
N VAL A 157 -8.67 6.16 -11.76
CA VAL A 157 -8.58 5.27 -12.92
C VAL A 157 -7.47 4.23 -12.72
N ILE A 158 -6.30 4.66 -12.22
CA ILE A 158 -5.17 3.78 -11.92
C ILE A 158 -5.55 2.73 -10.87
N VAL A 159 -6.27 3.13 -9.81
CA VAL A 159 -6.75 2.22 -8.76
C VAL A 159 -7.68 1.16 -9.33
N ILE A 160 -8.63 1.54 -10.19
CA ILE A 160 -9.54 0.59 -10.84
C ILE A 160 -8.73 -0.40 -11.69
N ILE A 161 -7.84 0.10 -12.54
CA ILE A 161 -7.02 -0.75 -13.43
C ILE A 161 -6.19 -1.74 -12.62
N LYS A 162 -5.46 -1.28 -11.58
CA LYS A 162 -4.58 -2.15 -10.81
C LYS A 162 -5.33 -3.19 -9.99
N LEU A 163 -6.49 -2.82 -9.42
CA LEU A 163 -7.34 -3.76 -8.70
C LEU A 163 -7.97 -4.78 -9.63
N SER A 164 -8.48 -4.37 -10.79
CA SER A 164 -9.03 -5.29 -11.78
C SER A 164 -7.98 -6.28 -12.27
N ALA A 165 -6.77 -5.82 -12.60
CA ALA A 165 -5.67 -6.67 -13.01
C ALA A 165 -5.30 -7.67 -11.90
N LEU A 166 -5.18 -7.21 -10.65
CA LEU A 166 -4.84 -8.08 -9.53
C LEU A 166 -5.94 -9.12 -9.23
N ILE A 167 -7.21 -8.72 -9.23
CA ILE A 167 -8.34 -9.65 -9.01
C ILE A 167 -8.39 -10.68 -10.14
N LEU A 168 -8.28 -10.26 -11.41
CA LEU A 168 -8.27 -11.16 -12.55
C LEU A 168 -7.10 -12.16 -12.47
N PHE A 169 -5.90 -11.64 -12.16
CA PHE A 169 -4.73 -12.47 -11.95
C PHE A 169 -4.96 -13.50 -10.86
N THR A 170 -5.34 -13.05 -9.66
CA THR A 170 -5.50 -13.92 -8.50
C THR A 170 -6.57 -14.98 -8.74
N THR A 171 -7.76 -14.58 -9.22
CA THR A 171 -8.85 -15.54 -9.51
C THR A 171 -8.45 -16.59 -10.54
N THR A 172 -7.71 -16.20 -11.58
CA THR A 172 -7.25 -17.15 -12.61
C THR A 172 -6.14 -18.05 -12.08
N ALA A 173 -5.16 -17.49 -11.37
CA ALA A 173 -4.02 -18.22 -10.83
C ALA A 173 -4.44 -19.30 -9.81
N LEU A 174 -5.57 -19.13 -9.12
CA LEU A 174 -6.12 -20.16 -8.24
C LEU A 174 -6.42 -21.49 -8.96
N PHE A 175 -6.73 -21.46 -10.26
CA PHE A 175 -6.99 -22.68 -11.05
C PHE A 175 -5.73 -23.43 -11.47
N PHE A 176 -4.56 -22.81 -11.37
CA PHE A 176 -3.26 -23.38 -11.76
C PHE A 176 -2.41 -23.80 -10.56
N ILE A 177 -2.96 -23.74 -9.34
CA ILE A 177 -2.26 -24.11 -8.11
C ILE A 177 -1.80 -25.56 -8.17
N GLN A 178 -0.51 -25.74 -7.87
CA GLN A 178 0.09 -27.04 -7.61
C GLN A 178 0.21 -27.19 -6.08
N SER A 179 -0.52 -28.15 -5.51
CA SER A 179 -0.60 -28.35 -4.06
C SER A 179 0.76 -28.65 -3.41
N GLU A 180 1.70 -29.21 -4.17
CA GLU A 180 3.06 -29.46 -3.71
C GLU A 180 3.82 -28.18 -3.31
N ASN A 181 3.56 -27.06 -4.00
CA ASN A 181 4.20 -25.79 -3.69
C ASN A 181 3.69 -25.18 -2.38
N LEU A 182 2.48 -25.54 -1.94
CA LEU A 182 1.87 -25.05 -0.69
C LEU A 182 2.32 -25.84 0.56
N ALA A 183 3.10 -26.90 0.41
CA ALA A 183 3.57 -27.70 1.53
C ALA A 183 4.47 -26.88 2.47
N ILE A 184 4.20 -26.91 3.77
CA ILE A 184 5.04 -26.24 4.77
C ILE A 184 6.18 -27.20 5.13
N ASN A 185 7.29 -27.08 4.42
CA ASN A 185 8.42 -28.01 4.52
C ASN A 185 9.42 -27.63 5.63
N SER A 186 9.31 -26.41 6.18
CA SER A 186 10.15 -25.96 7.28
C SER A 186 9.38 -25.00 8.20
N SER A 187 9.66 -25.09 9.50
CA SER A 187 9.14 -24.15 10.49
C SER A 187 10.17 -23.02 10.68
N PRO A 188 9.88 -21.77 10.26
CA PRO A 188 10.80 -20.67 10.44
C PRO A 188 10.94 -20.32 11.93
N ASN A 189 12.08 -19.75 12.29
CA ASN A 189 12.30 -19.23 13.62
C ASN A 189 11.23 -18.18 13.97
N ILE A 190 10.81 -18.11 15.24
CA ILE A 190 9.81 -17.14 15.70
C ILE A 190 10.20 -15.69 15.37
N THR A 191 11.49 -15.36 15.38
CA THR A 191 12.00 -14.04 14.99
C THR A 191 11.71 -13.72 13.52
N HIS A 192 11.82 -14.70 12.62
CA HIS A 192 11.48 -14.54 11.21
C HIS A 192 9.98 -14.31 11.00
N ILE A 193 9.14 -14.93 11.83
CA ILE A 193 7.70 -14.66 11.83
C ILE A 193 7.44 -13.19 12.17
N PHE A 194 8.10 -12.62 13.19
CA PHE A 194 7.96 -11.20 13.53
C PHE A 194 8.44 -10.26 12.41
N TYR A 195 9.52 -10.60 11.70
CA TYR A 195 9.97 -9.79 10.55
C TYR A 195 8.96 -9.82 9.40
N ALA A 196 8.43 -11.00 9.05
CA ALA A 196 7.38 -11.11 8.05
C ALA A 196 6.09 -10.39 8.46
N LEU A 197 5.73 -10.40 9.76
CA LEU A 197 4.62 -9.61 10.30
C LEU A 197 4.84 -8.11 10.12
N GLY A 198 6.05 -7.61 10.36
CA GLY A 198 6.38 -6.20 10.13
C GLY A 198 6.24 -5.80 8.65
N LEU A 199 6.75 -6.62 7.73
CA LEU A 199 6.62 -6.39 6.29
C LEU A 199 5.16 -6.47 5.82
N THR A 200 4.41 -7.48 6.25
CA THR A 200 3.00 -7.63 5.90
C THR A 200 2.14 -6.52 6.48
N PHE A 201 2.41 -6.04 7.70
CA PHE A 201 1.77 -4.83 8.24
C PHE A 201 2.05 -3.58 7.41
N PHE A 202 3.28 -3.41 6.91
CA PHE A 202 3.61 -2.32 5.97
C PHE A 202 2.71 -2.34 4.72
N ALA A 203 2.33 -3.51 4.21
CA ALA A 203 1.40 -3.61 3.07
C ALA A 203 -0.02 -3.08 3.38
N PHE A 204 -0.40 -2.94 4.66
CA PHE A 204 -1.68 -2.39 5.10
C PHE A 204 -1.64 -0.89 5.43
N GLN A 205 -0.48 -0.26 5.53
CA GLN A 205 -0.32 1.13 6.01
C GLN A 205 -1.28 2.15 5.36
N GLY A 206 -1.65 1.92 4.10
CA GLY A 206 -2.57 2.77 3.33
C GLY A 206 -3.97 2.96 3.93
N PHE A 207 -4.43 2.11 4.87
CA PHE A 207 -5.73 2.29 5.51
C PHE A 207 -5.84 3.65 6.23
N SER A 208 -4.73 4.20 6.71
CA SER A 208 -4.69 5.48 7.44
C SER A 208 -5.12 6.66 6.57
N VAL A 209 -5.03 6.57 5.24
CA VAL A 209 -5.48 7.64 4.34
C VAL A 209 -6.99 7.91 4.47
N ILE A 210 -7.77 6.90 4.88
CA ILE A 210 -9.20 7.07 5.15
C ILE A 210 -9.43 8.15 6.22
N THR A 211 -8.58 8.22 7.25
CA THR A 211 -8.74 9.18 8.35
C THR A 211 -8.59 10.63 7.89
N ASN A 212 -7.77 10.87 6.86
CA ASN A 212 -7.53 12.20 6.32
C ASN A 212 -8.74 12.75 5.54
N SER A 213 -9.66 11.87 5.12
CA SER A 213 -10.90 12.24 4.41
C SER A 213 -12.09 12.54 5.34
N VAL A 214 -11.90 12.46 6.66
CA VAL A 214 -12.99 12.53 7.65
C VAL A 214 -13.83 13.80 7.56
N GLU A 215 -13.21 14.95 7.27
CA GLU A 215 -13.92 16.23 7.14
C GLU A 215 -14.86 16.23 5.93
N ASP A 216 -14.51 15.48 4.89
CA ASP A 216 -15.23 15.39 3.61
C ASP A 216 -16.26 14.25 3.59
N MET A 217 -16.40 13.49 4.69
CA MET A 217 -17.40 12.43 4.85
C MET A 217 -18.79 12.97 5.22
N GLN A 218 -19.83 12.49 4.53
CA GLN A 218 -21.23 12.87 4.77
C GLN A 218 -21.68 12.60 6.22
N ASP A 219 -21.47 11.37 6.69
CA ASP A 219 -21.74 10.92 8.06
C ASP A 219 -20.46 10.29 8.63
N ALA A 220 -19.53 11.14 9.08
CA ALA A 220 -18.22 10.71 9.54
C ALA A 220 -18.28 9.70 10.69
N GLU A 221 -19.24 9.86 11.61
CA GLU A 221 -19.38 9.02 12.82
C GLU A 221 -19.61 7.55 12.47
N HIS A 222 -20.47 7.28 11.49
CA HIS A 222 -20.78 5.91 11.05
C HIS A 222 -19.92 5.46 9.88
N THR A 223 -19.58 6.38 8.97
CA THR A 223 -18.86 6.05 7.73
C THR A 223 -17.40 5.72 8.00
N MET A 224 -16.73 6.43 8.91
CA MET A 224 -15.30 6.25 9.17
C MET A 224 -14.98 4.81 9.57
N LEU A 225 -15.63 4.31 10.63
CA LEU A 225 -15.34 2.99 11.17
C LEU A 225 -15.74 1.88 10.18
N ARG A 226 -16.89 2.02 9.51
CA ARG A 226 -17.33 1.06 8.49
C ARG A 226 -16.37 1.02 7.31
N ALA A 227 -15.94 2.18 6.81
CA ALA A 227 -15.00 2.26 5.69
C ALA A 227 -13.66 1.61 6.04
N MET A 228 -13.16 1.87 7.26
CA MET A 228 -11.93 1.28 7.78
C MET A 228 -11.99 -0.24 7.80
N TYR A 229 -13.04 -0.81 8.40
CA TYR A 229 -13.19 -2.27 8.48
C TYR A 229 -13.42 -2.94 7.13
N TRP A 230 -14.25 -2.36 6.27
CA TRP A 230 -14.45 -2.90 4.92
C TRP A 230 -13.16 -2.85 4.10
N ALA A 231 -12.43 -1.73 4.13
CA ALA A 231 -11.19 -1.60 3.38
C ALA A 231 -10.14 -2.62 3.85
N ILE A 232 -9.86 -2.68 5.16
CA ILE A 232 -8.85 -3.60 5.70
C ILE A 232 -9.29 -5.07 5.51
N GLY A 233 -10.55 -5.39 5.77
CA GLY A 233 -11.09 -6.74 5.61
C GLY A 233 -10.99 -7.25 4.18
N LEU A 234 -11.42 -6.44 3.20
CA LEU A 234 -11.34 -6.80 1.78
C LEU A 234 -9.88 -6.95 1.31
N VAL A 235 -9.00 -6.05 1.73
CA VAL A 235 -7.57 -6.14 1.40
C VAL A 235 -6.91 -7.36 2.07
N THR A 236 -7.31 -7.71 3.30
CA THR A 236 -6.80 -8.90 3.98
C THR A 236 -7.15 -10.17 3.21
N VAL A 237 -8.40 -10.32 2.79
CA VAL A 237 -8.85 -11.45 1.95
C VAL A 237 -8.09 -11.48 0.63
N LEU A 238 -7.97 -10.32 -0.03
CA LEU A 238 -7.24 -10.19 -1.28
C LEU A 238 -5.78 -10.60 -1.12
N TYR A 239 -5.06 -10.08 -0.12
CA TYR A 239 -3.65 -10.40 0.11
C TYR A 239 -3.42 -11.86 0.47
N ILE A 240 -4.30 -12.47 1.28
CA ILE A 240 -4.25 -13.90 1.57
C ILE A 240 -4.43 -14.72 0.29
N THR A 241 -5.38 -14.33 -0.56
CA THR A 241 -5.66 -15.05 -1.80
C THR A 241 -4.55 -14.86 -2.82
N VAL A 242 -3.96 -13.67 -2.90
CA VAL A 242 -2.76 -13.38 -3.71
C VAL A 242 -1.58 -14.20 -3.21
N ALA A 243 -1.35 -14.29 -1.90
CA ALA A 243 -0.30 -15.12 -1.31
C ALA A 243 -0.48 -16.60 -1.70
N ILE A 244 -1.69 -17.15 -1.54
CA ILE A 244 -1.99 -18.52 -1.95
C ILE A 244 -1.77 -18.71 -3.46
N ALA A 245 -2.19 -17.74 -4.28
CA ALA A 245 -2.00 -17.80 -5.73
C ALA A 245 -0.50 -17.79 -6.12
N VAL A 246 0.31 -16.92 -5.51
CA VAL A 246 1.74 -16.83 -5.79
C VAL A 246 2.48 -18.09 -5.35
N PHE A 247 2.30 -18.51 -4.10
CA PHE A 247 3.01 -19.67 -3.54
C PHE A 247 2.45 -21.01 -3.99
N GLY A 248 1.23 -21.04 -4.54
CA GLY A 248 0.68 -22.24 -5.19
C GLY A 248 1.20 -22.44 -6.61
N ASN A 249 1.64 -21.37 -7.28
CA ASN A 249 2.08 -21.39 -8.69
C ASN A 249 3.60 -21.32 -8.86
N LEU A 250 4.35 -20.90 -7.84
CA LEU A 250 5.81 -20.81 -7.87
C LEU A 250 6.42 -21.67 -6.78
N ALA A 251 7.47 -22.41 -7.15
CA ALA A 251 8.34 -23.06 -6.17
C ALA A 251 9.16 -22.00 -5.40
N LEU A 252 9.50 -22.31 -4.14
CA LEU A 252 10.12 -21.35 -3.23
C LEU A 252 11.50 -20.85 -3.72
N ASP A 253 12.26 -21.69 -4.43
CA ASP A 253 13.53 -21.35 -5.03
C ASP A 253 13.40 -20.26 -6.12
N ILE A 254 12.33 -20.32 -6.92
CA ILE A 254 11.99 -19.28 -7.90
C ILE A 254 11.62 -17.99 -7.16
N ILE A 255 10.81 -18.06 -6.11
CA ILE A 255 10.44 -16.89 -5.30
C ILE A 255 11.69 -16.24 -4.67
N ILE A 256 12.66 -17.03 -4.21
CA ILE A 256 13.93 -16.51 -3.66
C ILE A 256 14.74 -15.81 -4.74
N LYS A 257 14.84 -16.40 -5.92
CA LYS A 257 15.60 -15.85 -7.05
C LYS A 257 14.98 -14.56 -7.58
N ASP A 258 13.66 -14.55 -7.70
CA ASP A 258 12.88 -13.53 -8.42
C ASP A 258 11.99 -12.73 -7.45
N LYS A 259 12.43 -12.59 -6.19
CA LYS A 259 11.65 -11.99 -5.08
C LYS A 259 11.08 -10.61 -5.39
N ASP A 260 11.83 -9.80 -6.15
CA ASP A 260 11.46 -8.42 -6.47
C ASP A 260 10.27 -8.34 -7.44
N PHE A 261 9.95 -9.43 -8.14
CA PHE A 261 8.89 -9.56 -9.13
C PHE A 261 8.07 -10.86 -8.97
N ALA A 262 8.09 -11.46 -7.78
CA ALA A 262 7.44 -12.75 -7.49
C ALA A 262 5.96 -12.79 -7.88
N LEU A 263 5.22 -11.69 -7.69
CA LEU A 263 3.82 -11.58 -8.10
C LEU A 263 3.66 -11.62 -9.62
N ALA A 264 4.56 -10.97 -10.37
CA ALA A 264 4.55 -11.00 -11.82
C ALA A 264 5.00 -12.37 -12.37
N GLU A 265 5.98 -13.02 -11.75
CA GLU A 265 6.38 -14.39 -12.11
C GLU A 265 5.25 -15.40 -11.91
N ALA A 266 4.45 -15.24 -10.85
CA ALA A 266 3.33 -16.11 -10.59
C ALA A 266 2.23 -16.03 -11.65
N ALA A 267 2.24 -15.00 -12.51
CA ALA A 267 1.35 -14.90 -13.67
C ALA A 267 1.84 -15.73 -14.87
N HIS A 268 3.10 -16.16 -14.88
CA HIS A 268 3.68 -16.90 -16.00
C HIS A 268 3.02 -18.28 -16.22
N PRO A 269 2.69 -19.08 -15.19
CA PRO A 269 2.01 -20.37 -15.38
C PRO A 269 0.60 -20.23 -16.01
N ALA A 270 -0.14 -19.18 -15.64
CA ALA A 270 -1.52 -18.98 -16.11
C ALA A 270 -1.61 -18.24 -17.46
N PHE A 271 -0.70 -17.31 -17.74
CA PHE A 271 -0.81 -16.37 -18.87
C PHE A 271 0.49 -16.25 -19.70
N GLY A 272 1.52 -17.05 -19.41
CA GLY A 272 2.82 -17.00 -20.05
C GLY A 272 3.52 -15.64 -19.90
N ALA A 273 4.39 -15.32 -20.87
CA ALA A 273 5.16 -14.08 -20.88
C ALA A 273 4.29 -12.81 -20.93
N TRP A 274 3.06 -12.89 -21.45
CA TRP A 274 2.11 -11.77 -21.42
C TRP A 274 1.58 -11.51 -20.01
N GLY A 275 1.34 -12.56 -19.22
CA GLY A 275 0.99 -12.45 -17.80
C GLY A 275 1.99 -11.65 -17.01
N PHE A 276 3.26 -12.04 -17.13
CA PHE A 276 4.37 -11.33 -16.50
C PHE A 276 4.37 -9.85 -16.86
N LYS A 277 4.32 -9.52 -18.16
CA LYS A 277 4.34 -8.12 -18.63
C LYS A 277 3.15 -7.32 -18.12
N ILE A 278 1.94 -7.89 -18.14
CA ILE A 278 0.73 -7.22 -17.63
C ILE A 278 0.86 -6.95 -16.13
N MET A 279 1.34 -7.91 -15.35
CA MET A 279 1.51 -7.74 -13.90
C MET A 279 2.66 -6.81 -13.57
N ALA A 280 3.76 -6.83 -14.31
CA ALA A 280 4.84 -5.86 -14.18
C ALA A 280 4.38 -4.43 -14.52
N ALA A 281 3.60 -4.25 -15.59
CA ALA A 281 3.00 -2.96 -15.94
C ALA A 281 2.00 -2.50 -14.86
N THR A 282 1.23 -3.42 -14.29
CA THR A 282 0.33 -3.16 -13.18
C THR A 282 1.10 -2.70 -11.94
N ALA A 283 2.22 -3.36 -11.63
CA ALA A 283 3.10 -2.96 -10.52
C ALA A 283 3.69 -1.56 -10.74
N LEU A 284 4.08 -1.22 -11.97
CA LEU A 284 4.55 0.13 -12.32
C LEU A 284 3.47 1.19 -12.09
N LEU A 285 2.25 0.94 -12.54
CA LEU A 285 1.12 1.83 -12.28
C LEU A 285 0.85 1.96 -10.77
N ALA A 286 0.84 0.85 -10.05
CA ALA A 286 0.52 0.81 -8.63
C ALA A 286 1.58 1.52 -7.76
N THR A 287 2.86 1.35 -8.09
CA THR A 287 3.98 2.02 -7.41
C THR A 287 4.08 3.50 -7.79
N ALA A 288 3.82 3.88 -9.05
CA ALA A 288 3.74 5.29 -9.46
C ALA A 288 2.61 6.05 -8.73
N SER A 289 1.42 5.45 -8.64
CA SER A 289 0.28 5.99 -7.91
C SER A 289 0.59 6.16 -6.42
N ALA A 290 1.24 5.16 -5.81
CA ALA A 290 1.69 5.22 -4.43
C ALA A 290 2.75 6.32 -4.19
N ILE A 291 3.74 6.49 -5.08
CA ILE A 291 4.75 7.56 -5.00
C ILE A 291 4.09 8.93 -4.96
N ASN A 292 3.14 9.17 -5.86
CA ASN A 292 2.42 10.44 -5.90
C ASN A 292 1.62 10.69 -4.62
N ALA A 293 0.87 9.68 -4.15
CA ALA A 293 0.10 9.77 -2.91
C ALA A 293 0.98 10.04 -1.69
N THR A 294 2.13 9.36 -1.58
CA THR A 294 3.08 9.55 -0.49
C THR A 294 3.75 10.92 -0.56
N LEU A 295 4.17 11.41 -1.73
CA LEU A 295 4.73 12.76 -1.88
C LEU A 295 3.74 13.85 -1.44
N TYR A 296 2.46 13.68 -1.79
CA TYR A 296 1.40 14.57 -1.35
C TYR A 296 1.18 14.53 0.17
N ALA A 297 1.20 13.33 0.78
CA ALA A 297 1.11 13.21 2.23
C ALA A 297 2.31 13.83 2.96
N VAL A 298 3.53 13.56 2.47
CA VAL A 298 4.80 14.09 3.03
C VAL A 298 4.80 15.62 3.02
N THR A 299 4.37 16.25 1.93
CA THR A 299 4.28 17.71 1.84
C THR A 299 3.27 18.31 2.81
N GLN A 300 2.11 17.68 3.01
CA GLN A 300 1.12 18.11 4.01
C GLN A 300 1.63 17.96 5.45
N ILE A 301 2.31 16.84 5.74
CA ILE A 301 2.94 16.59 7.03
C ILE A 301 4.00 17.66 7.32
N SER A 302 4.88 17.94 6.36
CA SER A 302 5.91 18.98 6.52
C SER A 302 5.32 20.34 6.81
N TYR A 303 4.26 20.73 6.10
CA TYR A 303 3.58 22.00 6.34
C TYR A 303 2.97 22.07 7.75
N THR A 304 2.30 20.99 8.17
CA THR A 304 1.66 20.92 9.51
C THR A 304 2.68 20.93 10.64
N LEU A 305 3.82 20.27 10.47
CA LEU A 305 4.90 20.25 11.48
C LEU A 305 5.64 21.60 11.59
N ALA A 306 5.68 22.38 10.50
CA ALA A 306 6.37 23.66 10.47
C ALA A 306 5.51 24.85 10.93
N LYS A 307 4.18 24.70 10.90
CA LYS A 307 3.20 25.72 11.30
C LYS A 307 2.97 25.70 12.81
#